data_AF-K9UEJ6-F1
#
_entry.id   AF-K9UEJ6-F1
#
_cell.length_a   1.000
_cell.length_b   1.000
_cell.length_c   1.000
_cell.angle_alpha   90.00
_cell.angle_beta   90.00
_cell.angle_gamma   90.00
#
_symmetry.space_group_name_H-M   'P 1'
#
loop_
_entity.id
_entity.type
_entity.pdbx_description
1 polymer ?
#
loop_
_entity_poly.entity_id
_entity_poly.type
_entity_poly.pdbx_seq_one_letter_code
_entity_poly.pdbx_strand_id
1 'polypeptide(L)'
;MTEQEYSSKSIDNAQAPSCDARLIHLDNVRQLQLEILPMAQAQRRAELFNVLADPNRLRLLSALADRELCVCDLAAGLKMGESAVSHQLRVLKSMRMVNYRKEGRNVYYSLADSQAIDLHKSICAQLSSSQLL
;
A
#
# COMPACT_ATOMS: atom_id res chain seq x y z
N MET A 1 0.63 -61.87 47.59
CA MET A 1 1.84 -61.14 47.20
C MET A 1 1.37 -59.98 46.33
N THR A 2 1.03 -58.85 46.95
CA THR A 2 1.89 -57.63 47.12
C THR A 2 2.21 -57.01 45.76
N GLU A 3 1.56 -55.88 45.44
CA GLU A 3 2.16 -54.52 45.37
C GLU A 3 2.95 -54.34 44.05
N GLN A 4 2.84 -53.29 43.25
CA GLN A 4 2.74 -51.84 43.47
C GLN A 4 2.26 -51.16 42.15
N GLU A 5 1.39 -50.16 42.23
CA GLU A 5 1.66 -48.73 41.97
C GLU A 5 2.46 -48.38 40.71
N TYR A 6 1.90 -47.55 39.82
CA TYR A 6 2.41 -46.19 39.62
C TYR A 6 1.43 -45.33 38.81
N SER A 7 1.10 -44.18 39.38
CA SER A 7 0.25 -43.13 38.83
C SER A 7 0.95 -42.40 37.68
N SER A 8 0.25 -42.28 36.55
CA SER A 8 0.37 -41.09 35.69
C SER A 8 -1.02 -40.76 35.17
N LYS A 9 -1.67 -39.78 35.82
CA LYS A 9 -2.89 -39.15 35.31
C LYS A 9 -2.54 -38.41 34.02
N SER A 10 -2.76 -39.08 32.89
CA SER A 10 -2.83 -38.42 31.59
C SER A 10 -4.13 -37.63 31.56
N ILE A 11 -4.01 -36.31 31.47
CA ILE A 11 -5.15 -35.43 31.22
C ILE A 11 -5.66 -35.78 29.81
N ASP A 12 -6.90 -36.27 29.73
CA ASP A 12 -7.58 -36.56 28.46
C ASP A 12 -7.73 -35.27 27.64
N ASN A 13 -6.80 -35.09 26.70
CA ASN A 13 -6.84 -34.02 25.71
C ASN A 13 -7.83 -34.38 24.59
N ALA A 14 -9.11 -34.56 24.94
CA ALA A 14 -10.15 -35.06 24.03
C ALA A 14 -11.01 -33.96 23.37
N GLN A 15 -10.66 -32.67 23.50
CA GLN A 15 -11.46 -31.58 22.90
C GLN A 15 -10.65 -30.38 22.40
N ALA A 16 -9.53 -30.62 21.71
CA ALA A 16 -9.04 -29.64 20.75
C ALA A 16 -9.63 -29.98 19.37
N PRO A 17 -10.39 -29.09 18.70
CA PRO A 17 -10.82 -29.34 17.33
C PRO A 17 -9.59 -29.34 16.42
N SER A 18 -9.03 -30.53 16.21
CA SER A 18 -7.99 -30.78 15.21
C SER A 18 -8.65 -30.75 13.84
N CYS A 19 -8.40 -29.69 13.08
CA CYS A 19 -8.79 -29.64 11.68
C CYS A 19 -7.82 -30.51 10.87
N ASP A 20 -8.01 -31.83 10.89
CA ASP A 20 -7.12 -32.82 10.27
C ASP A 20 -7.42 -33.13 8.79
N ALA A 21 -8.33 -32.40 8.14
CA ALA A 21 -8.61 -32.59 6.71
C ALA A 21 -8.34 -31.30 5.92
N ARG A 22 -7.27 -31.31 5.12
CA ARG A 22 -7.07 -30.33 4.05
C ARG A 22 -8.13 -30.55 2.96
N LEU A 23 -9.34 -30.04 3.19
CA LEU A 23 -10.46 -30.08 2.25
C LEU A 23 -10.31 -28.94 1.23
N ILE A 24 -10.15 -29.29 -0.05
CA ILE A 24 -10.16 -28.35 -1.15
C ILE A 24 -11.56 -28.34 -1.77
N HIS A 25 -12.27 -27.23 -1.64
CA HIS A 25 -13.57 -27.03 -2.27
C HIS A 25 -13.40 -26.71 -3.76
N LEU A 26 -13.57 -27.71 -4.62
CA LEU A 26 -13.29 -27.59 -6.07
C LEU A 26 -14.13 -26.52 -6.77
N ASP A 27 -15.36 -26.29 -6.33
CA ASP A 27 -16.20 -25.21 -6.87
C ASP A 27 -15.61 -23.83 -6.58
N ASN A 28 -15.11 -23.60 -5.36
CA ASN A 28 -14.42 -22.37 -4.99
C ASN A 28 -13.13 -22.20 -5.80
N VAL A 29 -12.37 -23.28 -6.02
CA VAL A 29 -11.15 -23.23 -6.84
C VAL A 29 -11.46 -22.84 -8.28
N ARG A 30 -12.51 -23.43 -8.87
CA ARG A 30 -12.92 -23.13 -10.25
C ARG A 30 -13.37 -21.68 -10.38
N GLN A 31 -14.16 -21.17 -9.44
CA GLN A 31 -14.58 -19.76 -9.42
C GLN A 31 -13.37 -18.83 -9.27
N LEU A 32 -12.50 -19.09 -8.28
CA LEU A 32 -11.29 -18.30 -8.04
C LEU A 32 -10.39 -18.23 -9.29
N GLN A 33 -10.22 -19.32 -10.02
CA GLN A 33 -9.39 -19.35 -11.24
C GLN A 33 -9.93 -18.44 -12.36
N LEU A 34 -11.23 -18.12 -12.37
CA LEU A 34 -11.85 -17.20 -13.33
C LEU A 34 -11.76 -15.74 -12.86
N GLU A 35 -11.77 -15.51 -11.55
CA GLU A 35 -11.79 -14.17 -10.96
C GLU A 35 -10.38 -13.62 -10.67
N ILE A 36 -9.42 -14.49 -10.39
CA ILE A 36 -8.08 -14.09 -9.98
C ILE A 36 -7.37 -13.31 -11.09
N LEU A 37 -6.69 -12.25 -10.70
CA LEU A 37 -5.96 -11.41 -11.63
C LEU A 37 -4.84 -12.22 -12.32
N PRO A 38 -4.76 -12.21 -13.67
CA PRO A 38 -3.65 -12.85 -14.37
C PRO A 38 -2.30 -12.26 -13.97
N MET A 39 -1.26 -13.09 -13.88
CA MET A 39 0.08 -12.68 -13.41
C MET A 39 0.63 -11.46 -14.14
N ALA A 40 0.46 -11.37 -15.46
CA ALA A 40 0.91 -10.20 -16.23
C ALA A 40 0.21 -8.90 -15.82
N GLN A 41 -1.07 -8.96 -15.46
CA GLN A 41 -1.79 -7.79 -14.95
C GLN A 41 -1.39 -7.46 -13.51
N ALA A 42 -1.19 -8.48 -12.67
CA ALA A 42 -0.71 -8.31 -11.30
C ALA A 42 0.66 -7.63 -11.28
N GLN A 43 1.59 -8.06 -12.14
CA GLN A 43 2.92 -7.49 -12.27
C GLN A 43 2.87 -6.00 -12.65
N ARG A 44 2.07 -5.63 -13.65
CA ARG A 44 1.90 -4.21 -14.03
C ARG A 44 1.34 -3.35 -12.89
N ARG A 45 0.39 -3.89 -12.12
CA ARG A 45 -0.15 -3.18 -10.94
C ARG A 45 0.89 -3.05 -9.83
N ALA A 46 1.67 -4.11 -9.58
CA ALA A 46 2.75 -4.09 -8.60
C ALA A 46 3.85 -3.08 -8.96
N GLU A 47 4.21 -2.98 -10.24
CA GLU A 47 5.14 -1.95 -10.73
C GLU A 47 4.63 -0.54 -10.44
N LEU A 48 3.35 -0.26 -10.74
CA LEU A 48 2.74 1.03 -10.40
C LEU A 48 2.82 1.30 -8.88
N PHE A 49 2.48 0.32 -8.05
CA PHE A 49 2.55 0.46 -6.60
C PHE A 49 3.98 0.64 -6.09
N ASN A 50 4.98 -0.03 -6.67
CA ASN A 50 6.39 0.16 -6.32
C ASN A 50 6.86 1.59 -6.60
N VAL A 51 6.32 2.24 -7.63
CA VAL A 51 6.59 3.65 -7.92
C VAL A 51 5.78 4.59 -7.00
N LEU A 52 4.87 4.10 -6.17
CA LEU A 52 4.26 4.88 -5.08
C LEU A 52 4.82 4.54 -3.71
N ALA A 53 5.43 3.37 -3.55
CA ALA A 53 6.07 2.88 -2.33
C ALA A 53 7.42 3.59 -2.02
N ASP A 54 7.47 4.91 -2.17
CA ASP A 54 8.57 5.75 -1.69
C ASP A 54 8.02 6.85 -0.77
N PRO A 55 8.58 7.02 0.43
CA PRO A 55 8.11 8.01 1.38
C PRO A 55 8.16 9.45 0.86
N ASN A 56 9.18 9.83 0.09
CA ASN A 56 9.32 11.20 -0.40
C ASN A 56 8.25 11.53 -1.45
N ARG A 57 7.94 10.58 -2.34
CA ARG A 57 6.83 10.71 -3.29
C ARG A 57 5.49 10.83 -2.59
N LEU A 58 5.23 10.04 -1.55
CA LEU A 58 4.00 10.17 -0.76
C LEU A 58 3.91 11.52 -0.04
N ARG A 59 5.03 12.02 0.51
CA ARG A 59 5.09 13.37 1.10
C ARG A 59 4.84 14.47 0.06
N LEU A 60 5.37 14.34 -1.16
CA LEU A 60 5.11 15.26 -2.27
C LEU A 60 3.63 15.28 -2.64
N LEU A 61 3.01 14.10 -2.81
CA LEU A 61 1.58 14.00 -3.12
C LEU A 61 0.71 14.60 -2.02
N SER A 62 1.07 14.38 -0.76
CA SER A 62 0.41 15.00 0.40
C SER A 62 0.54 16.53 0.40
N ALA A 63 1.73 17.07 0.09
CA ALA A 63 1.92 18.51 0.02
C ALA A 63 1.10 19.17 -1.10
N LEU A 64 0.86 18.43 -2.19
CA LEU A 64 0.10 18.87 -3.37
C LEU A 64 -1.41 18.59 -3.28
N ALA A 65 -1.89 17.98 -2.18
CA ALA A 65 -3.26 17.51 -2.07
C ALA A 65 -4.30 18.64 -2.11
N ASP A 66 -4.01 19.75 -1.44
CA ASP A 66 -4.96 20.86 -1.26
C ASP A 66 -4.56 22.14 -2.00
N ARG A 67 -3.34 22.18 -2.57
CA ARG A 67 -2.80 23.38 -3.22
C ARG A 67 -1.72 23.01 -4.22
N GLU A 68 -1.52 23.90 -5.18
CA GLU A 68 -0.37 23.81 -6.08
C GLU A 68 0.86 24.51 -5.48
N LEU A 69 2.05 23.95 -5.75
CA LEU A 69 3.31 24.43 -5.18
C LEU A 69 4.41 24.41 -6.23
N CYS A 70 5.36 25.35 -6.15
CA CYS A 70 6.54 25.31 -7.01
C CYS A 70 7.63 24.40 -6.42
N VAL A 71 8.67 24.12 -7.22
CA VAL A 71 9.79 23.26 -6.78
C VAL A 71 10.48 23.83 -5.53
N CYS A 72 10.64 25.15 -5.44
CA CYS A 72 11.28 25.81 -4.30
C CYS A 72 10.46 25.63 -3.02
N ASP A 73 9.14 25.80 -3.09
CA ASP A 73 8.23 25.60 -1.94
C ASP A 73 8.29 24.16 -1.44
N LEU A 74 8.22 23.20 -2.37
CA LEU A 74 8.31 21.78 -2.06
C LEU A 74 9.67 21.42 -1.44
N ALA A 75 10.77 21.90 -2.02
CA ALA A 75 12.11 21.68 -1.50
C ALA A 75 12.27 22.21 -0.07
N ALA A 76 11.82 23.45 0.18
CA ALA A 76 11.84 24.06 1.50
C ALA A 76 10.98 23.29 2.52
N GLY A 77 9.73 22.98 2.16
CA GLY A 77 8.79 22.29 3.04
C GLY A 77 9.18 20.85 3.36
N LEU A 78 9.76 20.14 2.38
CA LEU A 78 10.17 18.74 2.53
C LEU A 78 11.58 18.58 3.13
N LYS A 79 12.34 19.68 3.22
CA LYS A 79 13.77 19.71 3.59
C LYS A 79 14.62 18.86 2.64
N MET A 80 14.39 19.03 1.35
CA MET A 80 15.08 18.32 0.27
C MET A 80 15.71 19.31 -0.70
N GLY A 81 16.76 18.91 -1.41
CA GLY A 81 17.31 19.75 -2.49
C GLY A 81 16.37 19.84 -3.70
N GLU A 82 16.33 20.98 -4.38
CA GLU A 82 15.46 21.21 -5.55
C GLU A 82 15.68 20.18 -6.68
N SER A 83 16.93 19.74 -6.88
CA SER A 83 17.27 18.68 -7.85
C SER A 83 16.60 17.35 -7.48
N ALA A 84 16.62 16.98 -6.20
CA ALA A 84 15.96 15.77 -5.72
C ALA A 84 14.43 15.85 -5.88
N VAL A 85 13.84 16.99 -5.52
CA VAL A 85 12.40 17.23 -5.72
C VAL A 85 12.03 17.16 -7.19
N SER A 86 12.79 17.82 -8.07
CA SER A 86 12.56 17.80 -9.51
C SER A 86 12.63 16.39 -10.10
N HIS A 87 13.56 15.56 -9.60
CA HIS A 87 13.66 14.16 -10.01
C HIS A 87 12.39 13.39 -9.61
N GLN A 88 11.94 13.52 -8.36
CA GLN A 88 10.72 12.84 -7.89
C GLN A 88 9.46 13.31 -8.64
N LEU A 89 9.33 14.61 -8.90
CA LEU A 89 8.21 15.16 -9.69
C LEU A 89 8.20 14.66 -11.13
N ARG A 90 9.38 14.44 -11.74
CA ARG A 90 9.48 13.83 -13.08
C ARG A 90 8.94 12.39 -13.07
N VAL A 91 9.28 11.62 -12.05
CA VAL A 91 8.78 10.24 -11.89
C VAL A 91 7.26 10.25 -11.68
N LEU A 92 6.75 11.08 -10.76
CA LEU A 92 5.32 11.23 -10.50
C LEU A 92 4.55 11.69 -11.76
N LYS A 93 5.13 12.58 -12.56
CA LYS A 93 4.54 13.03 -13.83
C LYS A 93 4.47 11.90 -14.86
N SER A 94 5.49 11.05 -14.94
CA SER A 94 5.49 9.91 -15.88
C SER A 94 4.38 8.90 -15.58
N MET A 95 3.96 8.82 -14.30
CA MET A 95 2.82 8.02 -13.86
C MET A 95 1.48 8.75 -13.90
N ARG A 96 1.45 10.01 -14.37
CA ARG A 96 0.25 10.86 -14.35
C ARG A 96 -0.32 11.10 -12.95
N MET A 97 0.53 11.14 -11.92
CA MET A 97 0.10 11.47 -10.55
C MET A 97 0.06 12.97 -10.30
N VAL A 98 0.88 13.74 -11.04
CA VAL A 98 0.96 15.20 -10.92
C VAL A 98 0.88 15.88 -12.28
N ASN A 99 0.26 17.06 -12.30
CA ASN A 99 0.26 18.01 -13.39
C ASN A 99 1.22 19.16 -13.09
N TYR A 100 1.48 20.00 -14.10
CA TYR A 100 2.20 21.24 -13.91
C TYR A 100 1.60 22.35 -14.78
N ARG A 101 1.72 23.58 -14.31
CA ARG A 101 1.44 24.79 -15.08
C ARG A 101 2.59 25.78 -14.94
N LYS A 102 2.74 26.65 -15.94
CA LYS A 102 3.72 27.74 -15.90
C LYS A 102 3.01 29.05 -15.59
N GLU A 103 3.61 29.85 -14.72
CA GLU A 103 3.15 31.20 -14.41
C GLU A 103 4.36 32.12 -14.25
N GLY A 104 4.49 33.05 -15.20
CA GLY A 104 5.69 33.86 -15.33
C GLY A 104 6.94 32.99 -15.52
N ARG A 105 7.87 33.08 -14.57
CA ARG A 105 9.13 32.31 -14.55
C ARG A 105 9.04 31.03 -13.73
N ASN A 106 7.92 30.80 -13.05
CA ASN A 106 7.76 29.70 -12.11
C ASN A 106 6.97 28.54 -12.73
N VAL A 107 7.24 27.33 -12.24
CA VAL A 107 6.49 26.12 -12.56
C VAL A 107 5.82 25.63 -11.29
N TYR A 108 4.49 25.55 -11.31
CA TYR A 108 3.67 25.04 -10.22
C TYR A 108 3.20 23.63 -10.55
N TYR A 109 3.20 22.76 -9.55
CA TYR A 109 2.73 21.38 -9.64
C TYR A 109 1.45 21.21 -8.84
N SER A 110 0.57 20.31 -9.29
CA SER A 110 -0.67 19.93 -8.62
C SER A 110 -0.93 18.43 -8.80
N LEU A 111 -1.84 17.83 -8.02
CA LEU A 111 -2.32 16.48 -8.33
C LEU A 111 -3.02 16.46 -9.69
N ALA A 112 -2.85 15.36 -10.43
CA ALA A 112 -3.23 15.33 -11.83
C ALA A 112 -4.74 15.33 -12.08
N ASP A 113 -5.42 14.27 -11.64
CA ASP A 113 -6.83 14.04 -11.91
C ASP A 113 -7.53 13.39 -10.73
N SER A 114 -8.82 13.07 -10.89
CA SER A 114 -9.62 12.43 -9.85
C SER A 114 -9.01 11.11 -9.39
N GLN A 115 -8.36 10.33 -10.26
CA GLN A 115 -7.76 9.05 -9.87
C GLN A 115 -6.57 9.24 -8.93
N ALA A 116 -5.69 10.20 -9.23
CA ALA A 116 -4.56 10.53 -8.34
C ALA A 116 -5.05 11.03 -6.97
N ILE A 117 -6.12 11.84 -6.95
CA ILE A 117 -6.74 12.35 -5.74
C ILE A 117 -7.41 11.22 -4.94
N ASP A 118 -8.20 10.37 -5.60
CA ASP A 118 -8.91 9.26 -4.96
C ASP A 118 -7.95 8.24 -4.38
N LEU A 119 -6.84 7.97 -5.07
CA LEU A 119 -5.78 7.10 -4.56
C LEU A 119 -5.12 7.70 -3.32
N HIS A 120 -4.75 8.97 -3.36
CA HIS A 120 -4.17 9.66 -2.20
C HIS A 120 -5.13 9.63 -1.00
N LYS A 121 -6.41 9.96 -1.21
CA LYS A 121 -7.46 9.92 -0.18
C LYS A 121 -7.65 8.52 0.39
N SER A 122 -7.70 7.50 -0.47
CA SER A 122 -7.86 6.10 -0.05
C SER A 122 -6.71 5.65 0.85
N ILE A 123 -5.47 6.00 0.49
CA ILE A 123 -4.27 5.69 1.29
C ILE A 123 -4.32 6.41 2.65
N CYS A 124 -4.66 7.70 2.66
CA CYS A 124 -4.78 8.47 3.90
C CYS A 124 -5.84 7.88 4.84
N ALA A 125 -7.05 7.58 4.34
CA ALA A 125 -8.14 7.05 5.15
C ALA A 125 -7.80 5.71 5.82
N GLN A 126 -7.08 4.82 5.12
CA GLN A 126 -6.64 3.53 5.66
C GLN A 126 -5.62 3.68 6.80
N LEU A 127 -4.71 4.65 6.71
CA LEU A 127 -3.68 4.88 7.71
C LEU A 127 -4.21 5.66 8.92
N SER A 128 -5.18 6.56 8.73
CA SER A 128 -5.87 7.24 9.84
C SER A 128 -6.60 6.26 10.77
N SER A 129 -7.07 5.14 10.24
CA SER A 129 -7.75 4.10 11.02
C SER A 129 -6.77 3.22 11.81
N SER A 130 -5.49 3.18 11.39
CA SER A 130 -4.46 2.33 11.99
C SER A 130 -3.64 3.01 13.10
N GLN A 131 -3.92 4.29 13.41
CA GLN A 131 -3.24 5.04 14.49
C GLN A 131 -3.99 5.00 15.85
N LEU A 132 -4.96 4.10 16.04
CA LEU A 132 -5.72 3.94 17.28
C LEU A 132 -5.46 2.62 18.03
N LEU A 133 -4.28 2.02 17.87
CA LEU A 133 -3.77 0.93 18.71
C LEU A 133 -2.30 1.20 19.08
#